data_AF-A0A528N3W5-F1
#
_entry.id   AF-A0A528N3W5-F1
#
_cell.length_a   1.000
_cell.length_b   1.000
_cell.length_c   1.000
_cell.angle_alpha   90.00
_cell.angle_beta   90.00
_cell.angle_gamma   90.00
#
_symmetry.space_group_name_H-M   'P 1'
#
loop_
_entity.id
_entity.type
_entity.pdbx_description
1 polymer ?
#
loop_
_entity_poly.entity_id
_entity_poly.type
_entity_poly.pdbx_seq_one_letter_code
_entity_poly.pdbx_strand_id
1 'polypeptide(L)'
;GAFIGPWMAKKYAGKKVVIMHDKSAYGQGVADAVKATMNQNGLNEILYEGINAGEKDYSALVTKLKELKADVVYFGGYHPEAGLILRQSA
;
A
#
# COMPACT_ATOMS: atom_id res chain seq x y z
N GLY A 1 -6.09 -9.34 5.81
CA GLY A 1 -4.69 -9.81 5.97
C GLY A 1 -4.46 -11.20 5.40
N ALA A 2 -4.99 -12.24 6.05
CA ALA A 2 -4.62 -13.65 5.83
C ALA A 2 -4.67 -14.20 4.38
N PHE A 3 -5.52 -13.66 3.51
CA PHE A 3 -5.59 -14.08 2.10
C PHE A 3 -4.80 -13.15 1.15
N ILE A 4 -4.77 -11.85 1.46
CA ILE A 4 -4.21 -10.83 0.57
C ILE A 4 -2.68 -10.82 0.62
N GLY A 5 -2.06 -10.94 1.80
CA GLY A 5 -0.60 -10.92 1.92
C GLY A 5 0.08 -12.07 1.16
N PRO A 6 -0.33 -13.35 1.36
CA PRO A 6 0.23 -14.47 0.61
C PRO A 6 -0.04 -14.39 -0.89
N TRP A 7 -1.22 -13.88 -1.28
CA TRP A 7 -1.55 -13.67 -2.69
C TRP A 7 -0.65 -12.61 -3.33
N MET A 8 -0.42 -11.48 -2.65
CA MET A 8 0.49 -10.44 -3.14
C MET A 8 1.93 -10.95 -3.22
N ALA A 9 2.40 -11.68 -2.21
CA ALA A 9 3.72 -12.29 -2.22
C ALA A 9 3.91 -13.23 -3.43
N LYS A 10 2.89 -14.00 -3.78
CA LYS A 10 2.93 -14.92 -4.94
C LYS A 10 2.77 -14.20 -6.28
N LYS A 11 1.87 -13.22 -6.37
CA LYS A 11 1.53 -12.50 -7.61
C LYS A 11 2.60 -11.48 -8.00
N TYR A 12 3.20 -10.84 -7.00
CA TYR A 12 4.13 -9.72 -7.14
C TYR A 12 5.52 -10.07 -6.60
N ALA A 13 5.88 -11.36 -6.58
CA ALA A 13 7.22 -11.80 -6.23
C ALA A 13 8.29 -11.02 -7.02
N GLY A 14 9.25 -10.42 -6.33
CA GLY A 14 10.32 -9.63 -6.93
C GLY A 14 9.91 -8.23 -7.42
N LYS A 15 8.69 -7.77 -7.12
CA LYS A 15 8.21 -6.41 -7.42
C LYS A 15 8.38 -5.50 -6.21
N LYS A 16 8.54 -4.20 -6.49
CA LYS A 16 8.64 -3.17 -5.46
C LYS A 16 7.26 -2.81 -4.94
N VAL A 17 6.86 -3.45 -3.84
CA VAL A 17 5.56 -3.20 -3.21
C VAL A 17 5.67 -2.10 -2.16
N VAL A 18 4.76 -1.16 -2.20
CA VAL A 18 4.58 -0.12 -1.18
C VAL A 18 3.27 -0.40 -0.45
N ILE A 19 3.27 -0.28 0.87
CA ILE A 19 2.09 -0.42 1.71
C ILE A 19 1.80 0.93 2.36
N MET A 20 0.55 1.37 2.30
CA MET A 20 0.11 2.63 2.87
C MET A 20 -1.21 2.48 3.62
N HIS A 21 -1.50 3.39 4.54
CA HIS A 21 -2.74 3.37 5.32
C HIS A 21 -3.25 4.78 5.64
N ASP A 22 -4.55 4.93 5.90
CA ASP A 22 -5.20 6.22 6.19
C ASP A 22 -4.97 6.77 7.61
N LYS A 23 -3.99 6.19 8.33
CA LYS A 23 -3.69 6.41 9.76
C LYS A 23 -4.83 6.09 10.75
N SER A 24 -6.02 5.68 10.33
CA SER A 24 -6.99 5.13 11.28
C SER A 24 -6.48 3.82 11.87
N ALA A 25 -6.95 3.50 13.08
CA ALA A 25 -6.68 2.21 13.72
C ALA A 25 -7.12 1.03 12.84
N TYR A 26 -8.18 1.21 12.05
CA TYR A 26 -8.65 0.22 11.09
C TYR A 26 -7.67 0.06 9.93
N GLY A 27 -7.32 1.15 9.24
CA GLY A 27 -6.40 1.14 8.11
C GLY A 27 -5.02 0.60 8.49
N GLN A 28 -4.49 1.07 9.62
CA GLN A 28 -3.24 0.55 10.20
C GLN A 28 -3.33 -0.95 10.47
N GLY A 29 -4.36 -1.42 11.19
CA GLY A 29 -4.50 -2.83 11.50
C GLY A 29 -4.59 -3.73 10.26
N VAL A 30 -5.26 -3.25 9.20
CA VAL A 30 -5.33 -3.97 7.92
C VAL A 30 -3.97 -3.97 7.22
N ALA A 31 -3.30 -2.83 7.15
CA ALA A 31 -1.99 -2.68 6.50
C ALA A 31 -0.91 -3.49 7.20
N ASP A 32 -0.87 -3.47 8.54
CA ASP A 32 0.04 -4.28 9.36
C ASP A 32 -0.20 -5.77 9.16
N ALA A 33 -1.45 -6.22 9.14
CA ALA A 33 -1.76 -7.63 8.90
C ALA A 33 -1.33 -8.09 7.49
N VAL A 34 -1.48 -7.21 6.48
CA VAL A 34 -1.06 -7.51 5.11
C VAL A 34 0.46 -7.50 4.98
N LYS A 35 1.14 -6.50 5.55
CA LYS A 35 2.60 -6.43 5.64
C LYS A 35 3.17 -7.68 6.30
N ALA A 36 2.68 -8.04 7.49
CA ALA A 36 3.17 -9.19 8.23
C ALA A 36 3.05 -10.49 7.40
N THR A 37 1.86 -10.72 6.83
CA THR A 37 1.63 -11.92 6.02
C THR A 37 2.37 -11.92 4.69
N MET A 38 2.58 -10.76 4.07
CA MET A 38 3.38 -10.63 2.84
C MET A 38 4.86 -10.94 3.11
N ASN A 39 5.42 -10.34 4.17
CA ASN A 39 6.83 -10.50 4.55
C ASN A 39 7.13 -11.95 4.99
N GLN A 40 6.19 -12.59 5.69
CA GLN A 40 6.27 -14.02 6.02
C GLN A 40 6.35 -14.93 4.77
N ASN A 41 5.84 -14.46 3.63
CA ASN A 41 5.87 -15.19 2.36
C ASN A 41 7.03 -14.74 1.44
N GLY A 42 8.02 -14.01 1.98
CA GLY A 42 9.27 -13.70 1.30
C GLY A 42 9.23 -12.46 0.38
N LEU A 43 8.16 -11.67 0.43
CA LEU A 43 8.08 -10.38 -0.26
C LEU A 43 8.04 -9.27 0.80
N ASN A 44 9.05 -8.41 0.81
CA ASN A 44 9.11 -7.27 1.73
C ASN A 44 8.66 -5.99 1.02
N GLU A 45 7.95 -5.13 1.74
CA GLU A 45 7.63 -3.79 1.23
C GLU A 45 8.88 -2.91 1.15
N ILE A 46 8.95 -2.06 0.12
CA ILE A 46 10.00 -1.05 -0.02
C ILE A 46 9.65 0.25 0.73
N LEU A 47 8.37 0.44 1.08
CA LEU A 47 7.89 1.56 1.87
C LEU A 47 6.63 1.15 2.63
N TYR A 48 6.56 1.52 3.90
CA TYR A 48 5.37 1.44 4.75
C TYR A 48 5.08 2.84 5.29
N GLU A 49 3.98 3.48 4.87
CA GLU A 49 3.72 4.88 5.22
C GLU A 49 2.25 5.19 5.47
N GLY A 50 1.96 5.97 6.51
CA GLY A 50 0.63 6.49 6.77
C GLY A 50 0.37 7.78 6.01
N ILE A 51 -0.70 7.84 5.22
CA ILE A 51 -1.20 9.08 4.60
C ILE A 51 -2.27 9.72 5.49
N ASN A 52 -2.45 11.03 5.36
CA ASN A 52 -3.57 11.71 6.01
C ASN A 52 -4.84 11.49 5.19
N ALA A 53 -5.84 10.85 5.79
CA ALA A 53 -7.17 10.74 5.20
C ALA A 53 -7.73 12.14 4.87
N GLY A 54 -8.22 12.32 3.64
CA GLY A 54 -8.77 13.61 3.19
C GLY A 54 -7.74 14.64 2.70
N GLU A 55 -6.47 14.25 2.54
CA GLU A 55 -5.50 15.06 1.79
C GLU A 55 -6.06 15.31 0.37
N LYS A 56 -6.08 16.58 -0.05
CA LYS A 56 -6.57 16.96 -1.38
C LYS A 56 -5.51 16.85 -2.47
N ASP A 57 -4.24 16.83 -2.07
CA ASP A 57 -3.10 16.73 -2.96
C ASP A 57 -2.18 15.59 -2.53
N TYR A 58 -2.12 14.53 -3.33
CA TYR A 58 -1.20 13.40 -3.14
C TYR A 58 0.02 13.51 -4.07
N SER A 59 0.30 14.68 -4.65
CA SER A 59 1.33 14.84 -5.68
C SER A 59 2.74 14.51 -5.16
N ALA A 60 3.01 14.89 -3.89
CA ALA A 60 4.26 14.55 -3.21
C ALA A 60 4.42 13.02 -3.03
N LEU A 61 3.34 12.34 -2.66
CA LEU A 61 3.32 10.88 -2.52
C LEU A 61 3.57 10.21 -3.87
N VAL A 62 2.88 10.65 -4.92
CA VAL A 62 3.05 10.13 -6.29
C VAL A 62 4.48 10.32 -6.77
N THR A 63 5.09 11.47 -6.48
CA THR A 63 6.49 11.75 -6.84
C THR A 63 7.43 10.77 -6.15
N LYS A 64 7.27 10.58 -4.83
CA LYS A 64 8.06 9.61 -4.05
C LYS A 64 7.88 8.18 -4.57
N LEU A 65 6.66 7.77 -4.92
CA LEU A 65 6.38 6.45 -5.49
C LEU A 65 7.09 6.25 -6.84
N LYS A 66 7.12 7.29 -7.69
CA LYS A 66 7.87 7.28 -8.96
C LYS A 66 9.37 7.17 -8.75
N GLU A 67 9.94 7.92 -7.80
CA GLU A 67 11.37 7.86 -7.45
C GLU A 67 11.78 6.48 -6.93
N LEU A 68 10.94 5.89 -6.07
CA LEU A 68 11.12 4.54 -5.55
C LEU A 68 10.96 3.46 -6.63
N LYS A 69 10.38 3.82 -7.78
CA LYS A 69 9.94 2.92 -8.84
C LYS A 69 9.00 1.84 -8.28
N ALA A 70 8.01 2.26 -7.50
CA ALA A 70 7.02 1.35 -6.94
C ALA A 70 6.25 0.67 -8.07
N ASP A 71 6.27 -0.67 -8.08
CA ASP A 71 5.51 -1.48 -9.03
C ASP A 71 4.07 -1.69 -8.56
N VAL A 72 3.86 -1.76 -7.23
CA VAL A 72 2.58 -2.07 -6.61
C VAL A 72 2.40 -1.18 -5.39
N VAL A 73 1.20 -0.63 -5.23
CA VAL A 73 0.84 0.18 -4.08
C VAL A 73 -0.39 -0.44 -3.45
N TYR A 74 -0.24 -0.92 -2.21
CA TYR A 74 -1.33 -1.43 -1.39
C TYR A 74 -1.80 -0.33 -0.43
N PHE A 75 -3.10 -0.07 -0.40
CA PHE A 75 -3.70 0.87 0.52
C PHE A 75 -4.62 0.14 1.51
N GLY A 76 -4.19 0.06 2.77
CA GLY A 76 -4.99 -0.40 3.90
C GLY A 76 -5.79 0.76 4.47
N GLY A 77 -7.00 0.95 3.97
CA GLY A 77 -7.92 1.99 4.44
C GLY A 77 -9.31 1.85 3.85
N TYR A 78 -10.18 2.83 4.09
CA TYR A 78 -11.55 2.78 3.59
C TYR A 78 -11.58 2.90 2.05
N HIS A 79 -12.50 2.15 1.42
CA HIS A 79 -12.64 2.00 -0.03
C HIS A 79 -12.74 3.30 -0.88
N PRO A 80 -13.17 4.48 -0.39
CA PRO A 80 -13.20 5.69 -1.23
C PRO A 80 -11.82 6.17 -1.67
N GLU A 81 -10.79 5.98 -0.85
CA GLU A 81 -9.43 6.54 -1.09
C GLU A 81 -8.65 5.71 -2.10
N ALA A 82 -8.78 4.38 -2.06
CA ALA A 82 -8.19 3.48 -3.05
C ALA A 82 -8.70 3.78 -4.48
N GLY A 83 -9.98 4.14 -4.61
CA GLY A 83 -10.56 4.56 -5.90
C GLY A 83 -10.01 5.89 -6.41
N LEU A 84 -9.72 6.85 -5.52
CA LEU A 84 -9.16 8.15 -5.89
C LEU A 84 -7.70 8.04 -6.34
N ILE A 85 -6.89 7.22 -5.65
CA ILE A 85 -5.49 6.95 -6.02
C ILE A 85 -5.41 6.24 -7.37
N LEU A 86 -6.27 5.26 -7.63
CA LEU A 86 -6.34 4.57 -8.92
C LEU A 86 -6.67 5.53 -10.06
N ARG A 87 -7.60 6.47 -9.83
CA ARG A 87 -8.00 7.49 -10.82
C ARG A 87 -6.89 8.49 -11.13
N GLN A 88 -6.04 8.82 -10.16
CA GLN A 88 -4.93 9.77 -10.34
C GLN A 88 -3.63 9.12 -10.83
N SER A 89 -3.57 7.78 -10.82
CA SER A 89 -2.43 7.01 -11.31
C SER A 89 -2.60 6.56 -12.77
N ALA A 90 -3.70 6.95 -13.42
CA ALA A 90 -3.99 6.73 -14.84
C ALA A 90 -3.39 7.83 -15.72
#